data_AF-A0A4Q0AGU1-F1
#
_entry.id   AF-A0A4Q0AGU1-F1
#
_cell.length_a   1.000
_cell.length_b   1.000
_cell.length_c   1.000
_cell.angle_alpha   90.00
_cell.angle_beta   90.00
_cell.angle_gamma   90.00
#
_symmetry.space_group_name_H-M   'P 1'
#
loop_
_entity.id
_entity.type
_entity.pdbx_description
1 polymer ?
#
loop_
_entity_poly.entity_id
_entity_poly.type
_entity_poly.pdbx_seq_one_letter_code
_entity_poly.pdbx_strand_id
1 'polypeptide(L)'
;MVRKSLTANNTAQSGALPLTSRSTALFYLSINHQLENNYDFKHKKLNKSKLSELHAFIDKAVGKSISDVEALYKRKTDTSDTYGASKKQIIHFGFGKSFRIHGFYNSHGYFELCRLDPDHDKHS
;
A
#
# COMPACT_ATOMS: atom_id res chain seq x y z
N MET A 1 6.86 -35.89 38.95
CA MET A 1 6.97 -34.58 38.28
C MET A 1 8.39 -34.44 37.76
N VAL A 2 8.62 -34.66 36.46
CA VAL A 2 9.97 -34.69 35.87
C VAL A 2 10.28 -33.34 35.25
N ARG A 3 11.36 -32.67 35.69
CA ARG A 3 11.83 -31.41 35.08
C ARG A 3 12.61 -31.74 33.81
N LYS A 4 12.21 -31.14 32.68
CA LYS A 4 12.87 -31.30 31.38
C LYS A 4 13.91 -30.18 31.23
N SER A 5 15.18 -30.51 31.05
CA SER A 5 16.27 -29.53 30.84
C SER A 5 16.20 -28.91 29.45
N LEU A 6 16.51 -27.61 29.35
CA LEU A 6 16.67 -26.93 28.06
C LEU A 6 17.96 -27.39 27.39
N THR A 7 17.85 -27.99 26.20
CA THR A 7 18.99 -28.34 25.34
C THR A 7 19.37 -27.17 24.43
N ALA A 8 20.67 -26.90 24.31
CA ALA A 8 21.30 -25.74 23.66
C ALA A 8 21.26 -25.75 22.11
N ASN A 9 20.11 -26.03 21.50
CA ASN A 9 19.96 -26.05 20.03
C ASN A 9 19.15 -24.87 19.46
N ASN A 10 19.01 -23.77 20.22
CA ASN A 10 18.51 -22.52 19.65
C ASN A 10 19.71 -21.70 19.19
N THR A 11 20.19 -21.94 17.96
CA THR A 11 20.97 -20.94 17.25
C THR A 11 20.09 -19.71 17.07
N ALA A 12 20.30 -18.70 17.91
CA ALA A 12 19.75 -17.39 17.67
C ALA A 12 20.26 -16.93 16.30
N GLN A 13 19.37 -16.83 15.32
CA GLN A 13 19.69 -16.25 14.03
C GLN A 13 19.92 -14.75 14.26
N SER A 14 21.16 -14.42 14.57
CA SER A 14 21.64 -13.05 14.77
C SER A 14 21.47 -12.31 13.45
N GLY A 15 20.39 -11.53 13.36
CA GLY A 15 20.01 -10.81 12.15
C GLY A 15 18.51 -10.60 11.96
N ALA A 16 17.65 -11.13 12.83
CA ALA A 16 16.22 -10.77 12.82
C ALA A 16 16.06 -9.30 13.23
N LEU A 17 15.72 -8.44 12.27
CA LEU A 17 15.18 -7.11 12.56
C LEU A 17 14.02 -7.26 13.53
N PRO A 18 13.89 -6.40 14.56
CA PRO A 18 12.70 -6.43 15.40
C PRO A 18 11.50 -6.27 14.48
N LEU A 19 10.49 -7.13 14.70
CA LEU A 19 9.18 -7.02 14.08
C LEU A 19 8.53 -5.75 14.65
N THR A 20 9.02 -4.57 14.26
CA THR A 20 8.38 -3.30 14.59
C THR A 20 6.98 -3.44 14.05
N SER A 21 6.02 -3.60 14.95
CA SER A 21 4.65 -3.94 14.60
C SER A 21 4.20 -2.93 13.56
N ARG A 22 3.78 -3.40 12.38
CA ARG A 22 3.27 -2.56 11.27
C ARG A 22 2.24 -1.51 11.74
N SER A 23 1.62 -1.73 12.90
CA SER A 23 0.74 -0.81 13.61
C SER A 23 1.39 0.51 14.06
N THR A 24 2.72 0.62 14.19
CA THR A 24 3.38 1.89 14.56
C THR A 24 4.03 2.59 13.36
N ALA A 25 4.12 1.93 12.22
CA ALA A 25 4.69 2.52 11.01
C ALA A 25 3.72 3.56 10.43
N LEU A 26 4.23 4.74 10.11
CA LEU A 26 3.44 5.81 9.50
C LEU A 26 3.30 5.59 8.00
N PHE A 27 2.15 5.97 7.47
CA PHE A 27 1.84 5.94 6.06
C PHE A 27 2.46 7.16 5.37
N TYR A 28 3.34 6.88 4.41
CA TYR A 28 3.90 7.88 3.50
C TYR A 28 3.59 7.48 2.06
N LEU A 29 3.26 8.48 1.24
CA LEU A 29 2.98 8.32 -0.19
C LEU A 29 4.19 8.82 -0.98
N SER A 30 4.64 8.05 -1.98
CA SER A 30 5.71 8.47 -2.89
C SER A 30 5.35 8.23 -4.36
N ILE A 31 5.94 9.02 -5.25
CA ILE A 31 5.90 8.82 -6.69
C ILE A 31 7.36 8.75 -7.15
N ASN A 32 7.85 7.54 -7.40
CA ASN A 32 9.26 7.31 -7.74
C ASN A 32 9.47 7.00 -9.23
N HIS A 33 8.39 6.67 -9.93
CA HIS A 33 8.38 6.30 -11.34
C HIS A 33 7.19 6.94 -12.04
N GLN A 34 7.22 6.91 -13.37
CA GLN A 34 6.07 7.31 -14.16
C GLN A 34 4.89 6.38 -13.83
N LEU A 35 3.72 6.97 -13.57
CA LEU A 35 2.48 6.21 -13.42
C LEU A 35 2.14 5.51 -14.73
N GLU A 36 1.41 4.40 -14.65
CA GLU A 36 1.05 3.64 -15.85
C GLU A 36 0.24 4.49 -16.83
N ASN A 37 0.41 4.20 -18.12
CA ASN A 37 -0.26 4.94 -19.18
C ASN A 37 -1.79 4.88 -19.00
N ASN A 38 -2.46 6.01 -19.19
CA ASN A 38 -3.88 6.23 -18.90
C ASN A 38 -4.29 6.15 -17.43
N TYR A 39 -3.36 5.98 -16.48
CA TYR A 39 -3.62 6.01 -15.04
C TYR A 39 -2.73 7.05 -14.33
N ASP A 40 -2.43 8.14 -15.02
CA ASP A 40 -1.62 9.24 -14.54
C ASP A 40 -2.45 10.50 -14.29
N PHE A 41 -1.79 11.61 -13.94
CA PHE A 41 -2.47 12.89 -13.75
C PHE A 41 -3.05 13.49 -15.04
N LYS A 42 -2.74 12.92 -16.22
CA LYS A 42 -3.32 13.30 -17.50
C LYS A 42 -4.53 12.43 -17.87
N HIS A 43 -4.90 11.47 -17.02
CA HIS A 43 -6.07 10.62 -17.24
C HIS A 43 -7.31 11.50 -17.49
N LYS A 44 -7.98 11.26 -18.63
CA LYS A 44 -9.15 12.04 -19.08
C LYS A 44 -10.28 12.17 -18.06
N LYS A 45 -10.41 11.24 -17.11
CA LYS A 45 -11.45 11.22 -16.08
C LYS A 45 -11.02 11.92 -14.79
N LEU A 46 -9.75 12.32 -14.67
CA LEU A 46 -9.23 13.04 -13.52
C LEU A 46 -9.58 14.53 -13.61
N ASN A 47 -10.81 14.86 -13.21
CA ASN A 47 -11.30 16.24 -13.15
C ASN A 47 -11.05 16.89 -11.77
N LYS A 48 -11.42 18.16 -11.62
CA LYS A 48 -11.25 18.93 -10.37
C LYS A 48 -11.90 18.25 -9.15
N SER A 49 -13.07 17.64 -9.32
CA SER A 49 -13.75 16.93 -8.23
C SER A 49 -12.94 15.70 -7.79
N LYS A 50 -12.46 14.91 -8.75
CA LYS A 50 -11.65 13.72 -8.49
C LYS A 50 -10.29 14.07 -7.87
N LEU A 51 -9.68 15.18 -8.28
CA LEU A 51 -8.48 15.71 -7.64
C LEU A 51 -8.73 16.15 -6.20
N SER A 52 -9.90 16.73 -5.90
CA SER A 52 -10.30 17.06 -4.54
C SER A 52 -10.44 15.80 -3.66
N GLU A 53 -10.99 14.71 -4.22
CA GLU A 53 -11.06 13.42 -3.51
C GLU A 53 -9.66 12.87 -3.21
N LEU A 54 -8.73 12.94 -4.17
CA LEU A 54 -7.33 12.53 -3.98
C LEU A 54 -6.64 13.40 -2.91
N HIS A 55 -6.84 14.72 -2.95
CA HIS A 55 -6.30 15.64 -1.96
C HIS A 55 -6.80 15.32 -0.55
N ALA A 56 -8.12 15.14 -0.40
CA ALA A 56 -8.72 14.78 0.88
C ALA A 56 -8.25 13.41 1.41
N PHE A 57 -7.91 12.47 0.53
CA PHE A 57 -7.27 11.23 0.93
C PHE A 57 -5.86 11.48 1.47
N ILE A 58 -5.03 12.24 0.74
CA ILE A 58 -3.64 12.54 1.14
C ILE A 58 -3.62 13.20 2.52
N ASP A 59 -4.46 14.22 2.74
CA ASP A 59 -4.53 14.95 4.01
C ASP A 59 -4.91 14.06 5.20
N LYS A 60 -5.73 13.04 4.95
CA LYS A 60 -6.22 12.12 5.99
C LYS A 60 -5.31 10.93 6.22
N ALA A 61 -4.61 10.47 5.19
CA ALA A 61 -3.82 9.25 5.23
C ALA A 61 -2.36 9.50 5.60
N VAL A 62 -1.73 10.54 5.03
CA VAL A 62 -0.29 10.79 5.24
C VAL A 62 -0.02 11.12 6.70
N GLY A 63 0.96 10.43 7.30
CA GLY A 63 1.32 10.58 8.70
C GLY A 63 0.39 9.87 9.69
N LYS A 64 -0.62 9.11 9.24
CA LYS A 64 -1.36 8.14 10.08
C LYS A 64 -0.67 6.80 10.11
N SER A 65 -1.05 5.91 11.04
CA SER A 65 -0.50 4.56 11.02
C SER A 65 -0.94 3.81 9.76
N ILE A 66 -0.06 2.98 9.20
CA ILE A 66 -0.37 2.12 8.06
C ILE A 66 -1.60 1.25 8.36
N SER A 67 -1.70 0.73 9.59
CA SER A 67 -2.84 -0.07 10.02
C SER A 67 -4.16 0.69 9.94
N ASP A 68 -4.20 1.95 10.36
CA ASP A 68 -5.42 2.77 10.29
C ASP A 68 -5.79 3.09 8.84
N VAL A 69 -4.80 3.46 8.02
CA VAL A 69 -5.02 3.75 6.60
C VAL A 69 -5.52 2.50 5.88
N GLU A 70 -4.94 1.33 6.14
CA GLU A 70 -5.39 0.08 5.55
C GLU A 70 -6.80 -0.30 6.02
N ALA A 71 -7.13 -0.13 7.29
CA ALA A 71 -8.46 -0.40 7.81
C ALA A 71 -9.54 0.48 7.14
N LEU A 72 -9.23 1.74 6.83
CA LEU A 72 -10.17 2.70 6.27
C LEU A 72 -10.29 2.60 4.74
N TYR A 73 -9.18 2.38 4.04
CA TYR A 73 -9.12 2.60 2.60
C TYR A 73 -8.82 1.33 1.80
N LYS A 74 -8.24 0.28 2.40
CA LYS A 74 -7.80 -0.90 1.64
C LYS A 74 -8.98 -1.64 1.04
N ARG A 75 -8.86 -1.97 -0.24
CA ARG A 75 -9.82 -2.78 -0.98
C ARG A 75 -9.26 -4.18 -1.19
N LYS A 76 -10.16 -5.10 -1.53
CA LYS A 76 -9.78 -6.48 -1.84
C LYS A 76 -8.84 -6.47 -3.04
N THR A 77 -7.61 -6.91 -2.82
CA THR A 77 -6.60 -7.05 -3.86
C THR A 77 -6.97 -8.20 -4.80
N ASP A 78 -6.79 -7.97 -6.11
CA ASP A 78 -6.75 -9.04 -7.10
C ASP A 78 -5.36 -9.69 -7.08
N THR A 79 -5.29 -10.99 -6.79
CA THR A 79 -4.03 -11.75 -6.70
C THR A 79 -3.26 -11.84 -8.02
N SER A 80 -3.91 -11.51 -9.15
CA SER A 80 -3.26 -11.45 -10.46
C SER A 80 -2.70 -10.06 -10.80
N ASP A 81 -3.10 -9.01 -10.07
CA ASP A 81 -2.70 -7.64 -10.36
C ASP A 81 -1.32 -7.34 -9.76
N THR A 82 -0.31 -7.36 -10.63
CA THR A 82 1.10 -7.20 -10.24
C THR A 82 1.78 -6.08 -11.03
N TYR A 83 2.77 -5.44 -10.42
CA TYR A 83 3.52 -4.34 -11.01
C TYR A 83 4.95 -4.74 -11.39
N GLY A 84 5.32 -4.45 -12.64
CA GLY A 84 6.68 -4.58 -13.18
C GLY A 84 7.19 -6.01 -13.31
N ALA A 85 8.45 -6.15 -13.75
CA ALA A 85 9.08 -7.45 -14.01
C ALA A 85 9.25 -8.33 -12.75
N SER A 86 9.35 -7.70 -11.58
CA SER A 86 9.44 -8.39 -10.28
C SER A 86 8.07 -8.83 -9.73
N LYS A 87 6.97 -8.61 -10.46
CA LYS A 87 5.61 -8.99 -10.09
C LYS A 87 5.23 -8.57 -8.66
N LYS A 88 5.50 -7.31 -8.30
CA LYS A 88 5.13 -6.79 -6.98
C LYS A 88 3.60 -6.79 -6.86
N GLN A 89 3.07 -7.34 -5.77
CA GLN A 89 1.63 -7.37 -5.54
C GLN A 89 1.10 -5.96 -5.36
N ILE A 90 0.10 -5.58 -6.16
CA ILE A 90 -0.52 -4.26 -6.07
C ILE A 90 -1.53 -4.25 -4.92
N ILE A 91 -1.46 -3.19 -4.12
CA ILE A 91 -2.43 -2.86 -3.07
C ILE A 91 -3.35 -1.77 -3.62
N HIS A 92 -4.65 -1.96 -3.41
CA HIS A 92 -5.69 -1.04 -3.85
C HIS A 92 -6.20 -0.24 -2.64
N PHE A 93 -6.10 1.08 -2.69
CA PHE A 93 -6.83 1.95 -1.77
C PHE A 93 -7.99 2.62 -2.48
N GLY A 94 -9.14 2.70 -1.82
CA GLY A 94 -10.34 3.25 -2.41
C GLY A 94 -11.08 4.21 -1.50
N PHE A 95 -11.33 5.40 -2.03
CA PHE A 95 -12.00 6.51 -1.36
C PHE A 95 -12.97 7.21 -2.31
N GLY A 96 -13.79 8.12 -1.77
CA GLY A 96 -14.91 8.68 -2.52
C GLY A 96 -15.89 7.60 -2.98
N LYS A 97 -16.59 7.84 -4.10
CA LYS A 97 -17.54 6.87 -4.67
C LYS A 97 -16.84 5.76 -5.46
N SER A 98 -15.83 6.12 -6.25
CA SER A 98 -15.20 5.21 -7.20
C SER A 98 -13.68 5.32 -7.29
N PHE A 99 -13.06 6.36 -6.70
CA PHE A 99 -11.63 6.60 -6.85
C PHE A 99 -10.81 5.47 -6.22
N ARG A 100 -9.80 5.01 -6.95
CA ARG A 100 -8.76 4.08 -6.50
C ARG A 100 -7.37 4.65 -6.74
N ILE A 101 -6.49 4.41 -5.79
CA ILE A 101 -5.04 4.52 -5.99
C ILE A 101 -4.41 3.16 -5.83
N HIS A 102 -3.52 2.83 -6.74
CA HIS A 102 -2.84 1.54 -6.78
C HIS A 102 -1.36 1.78 -6.52
N GLY A 103 -0.76 0.89 -5.76
CA GLY A 103 0.65 0.99 -5.41
C GLY A 103 1.14 -0.21 -4.63
N PHE A 104 2.37 -0.12 -4.15
CA PHE A 104 3.00 -1.14 -3.33
C PHE A 104 3.95 -0.48 -2.34
N TYR A 105 4.23 -1.14 -1.21
CA TYR A 105 5.27 -0.65 -0.31
C TYR A 105 6.65 -0.95 -0.89
N ASN A 106 7.49 0.07 -1.02
CA ASN A 106 8.88 -0.11 -1.41
C ASN A 106 9.77 -0.49 -0.21
N SER A 107 11.06 -0.73 -0.47
CA SER A 107 12.03 -1.13 0.55
C SER A 107 12.24 -0.09 1.66
N HIS A 108 11.84 1.17 1.44
CA HIS A 108 11.93 2.25 2.41
C HIS A 108 10.64 2.43 3.22
N GLY A 109 9.62 1.59 2.99
CA GLY A 109 8.35 1.67 3.71
C GLY A 109 7.37 2.72 3.19
N TYR A 110 7.66 3.36 2.05
CA TYR A 110 6.72 4.28 1.40
C TYR A 110 5.74 3.50 0.53
N PHE A 111 4.48 3.89 0.58
CA PHE A 111 3.49 3.46 -0.41
C PHE A 111 3.77 4.18 -1.73
N GLU A 112 4.34 3.44 -2.67
CA GLU A 112 4.72 3.94 -3.98
C GLU A 112 3.54 3.81 -4.95
N LEU A 113 3.07 4.96 -5.44
CA LEU A 113 1.93 5.06 -6.34
C LEU A 113 2.33 4.61 -7.76
N CYS A 114 1.51 3.74 -8.37
CA CYS A 114 1.67 3.32 -9.76
C CYS A 114 0.46 3.63 -10.66
N ARG A 115 -0.76 3.72 -10.10
CA ARG A 115 -1.99 4.09 -10.85
C ARG A 115 -2.89 5.05 -10.06
N LEU A 116 -3.41 6.05 -10.75
CA LEU A 116 -4.56 6.86 -10.37
C LEU A 116 -5.76 6.41 -11.21
N ASP A 117 -6.74 5.78 -10.57
CA ASP A 117 -7.95 5.28 -11.22
C ASP A 117 -9.18 5.99 -10.65
N PRO A 118 -9.64 7.09 -11.25
CA PRO A 118 -10.70 7.91 -10.69
C PRO A 118 -12.08 7.26 -10.72
N ASP A 119 -12.33 6.24 -11.54
CA ASP A 119 -13.67 5.67 -11.73
C ASP A 119 -13.77 4.15 -11.57
N HIS A 120 -12.65 3.43 -11.38
CA HIS A 120 -12.65 1.97 -11.25
C HIS A 120 -13.55 1.36 -12.32
N ASP A 121 -13.27 1.73 -13.58
CA ASP A 121 -13.94 1.12 -14.72
C ASP A 121 -13.70 -0.37 -14.57
N LYS A 122 -14.78 -1.11 -14.32
CA LYS A 122 -14.72 -2.54 -14.02
C LYS A 122 -13.99 -3.23 -15.16
N HIS A 123 -12.72 -3.56 -14.97
CA HIS A 123 -12.16 -4.72 -15.63
C HIS A 123 -12.90 -5.91 -15.04
N SER A 124 -13.94 -6.33 -15.78
CA SER A 124 -14.56 -7.64 -15.66
C SER A 124 -13.76 -8.61 -16.52
#